data_AF-A0A081MZW7-F1
#
_entry.id   AF-A0A081MZW7-F1
#
_cell.length_a   1.000
_cell.length_b   1.000
_cell.length_c   1.000
_cell.angle_alpha   90.00
_cell.angle_beta   90.00
_cell.angle_gamma   90.00
#
_symmetry.space_group_name_H-M   'P 1'
#
loop_
_entity.id
_entity.type
_entity.pdbx_description
1 polymer ?
#
loop_
_entity_poly.entity_id
_entity_poly.type
_entity_poly.pdbx_seq_one_letter_code
_entity_poly.pdbx_strand_id
1 'polypeptide(L)'
;MTVFSLVIRTLLLAAFLAIAAGQEWQKKLGIKAVLKGYERQHYYQTLNNKDYQIAVVQWIGPYKDPAALLSVFHSQAVSNRSLYNSEEYDQLLTLGRGFPGKSAERMAVYTEAEELIMKDVPAIPLMHHQNVRLVSPKVKGYTGENLMGRVYSRHLSLE
;
A
#
# COMPACT_ATOMS: atom_id res chain seq x y z
N MET A 1 11.11 -27.58 5.40
CA MET A 1 10.80 -26.69 4.27
C MET A 1 9.72 -25.73 4.75
N THR A 2 10.04 -24.43 4.84
CA THR A 2 9.08 -23.43 5.35
C THR A 2 8.02 -23.17 4.29
N VAL A 3 6.75 -23.39 4.65
CA VAL A 3 5.59 -23.13 3.80
C VAL A 3 4.75 -22.05 4.47
N PHE A 4 4.39 -21.02 3.73
CA PHE A 4 3.48 -19.99 4.24
C PHE A 4 2.38 -19.65 3.23
N SER A 5 1.26 -19.13 3.74
CA SER A 5 0.17 -18.63 2.91
C SER A 5 0.41 -17.18 2.49
N LEU A 6 0.28 -16.93 1.19
CA LEU A 6 0.29 -15.60 0.58
C LEU A 6 -1.13 -15.20 0.18
N VAL A 7 -1.73 -14.31 0.98
CA VAL A 7 -3.12 -13.87 0.81
C VAL A 7 -3.18 -12.75 -0.24
N ILE A 8 -4.07 -12.89 -1.21
CA ILE A 8 -4.34 -11.87 -2.22
C ILE A 8 -5.84 -11.60 -2.34
N ARG A 9 -6.18 -10.38 -2.73
CA ARG A 9 -7.50 -10.11 -3.29
C ARG A 9 -7.55 -10.74 -4.68
N THR A 10 -8.66 -11.40 -5.02
CA THR A 10 -8.87 -12.00 -6.34
C THR A 10 -8.93 -10.91 -7.42
N LEU A 11 -7.75 -10.52 -7.91
CA LEU A 11 -7.48 -9.49 -8.90
C LEU A 11 -6.26 -9.95 -9.72
N LEU A 12 -6.34 -9.87 -11.06
CA LEU A 12 -5.30 -10.38 -11.96
C LEU A 12 -3.89 -9.87 -11.62
N LEU A 13 -3.75 -8.56 -11.37
CA LEU A 13 -2.45 -7.96 -11.04
C LEU A 13 -1.86 -8.53 -9.74
N ALA A 14 -2.69 -8.66 -8.69
CA ALA A 14 -2.24 -9.19 -7.40
C ALA A 14 -1.83 -10.67 -7.51
N ALA A 15 -2.57 -11.46 -8.30
CA ALA A 15 -2.21 -12.85 -8.58
C ALA A 15 -0.89 -12.97 -9.33
N PHE A 16 -0.68 -12.17 -10.38
CA PHE A 16 0.57 -12.17 -11.13
C PHE A 16 1.79 -11.85 -10.25
N LEU A 17 1.68 -10.79 -9.44
CA LEU A 17 2.77 -10.40 -8.52
C LEU A 17 3.05 -11.46 -7.46
N ALA A 18 2.00 -12.06 -6.90
CA ALA A 18 2.13 -13.11 -5.90
C ALA A 18 2.78 -14.40 -6.45
N ILE A 19 2.43 -14.78 -7.69
CA ILE A 19 3.05 -15.92 -8.37
C ILE A 19 4.54 -15.65 -8.62
N ALA A 20 4.86 -14.48 -9.18
CA ALA A 20 6.24 -14.09 -9.48
C ALA A 20 7.10 -14.05 -8.20
N ALA A 21 6.61 -13.41 -7.14
CA ALA A 21 7.28 -13.38 -5.84
C ALA A 21 7.48 -14.79 -5.25
N GLY A 22 6.45 -15.63 -5.30
CA GLY A 22 6.53 -17.02 -4.82
C GLY A 22 7.57 -17.86 -5.58
N GLN A 23 7.67 -17.68 -6.90
CA GLN A 23 8.68 -18.35 -7.72
C GLN A 23 10.11 -17.90 -7.38
N GLU A 24 10.32 -16.58 -7.21
CA GLU A 24 11.61 -16.02 -6.83
C GLU A 24 12.04 -16.49 -5.43
N TRP A 25 11.12 -16.51 -4.46
CA TRP A 25 11.39 -17.06 -3.13
C TRP A 25 11.72 -18.55 -3.15
N GLN A 26 11.03 -19.35 -3.97
CA GLN A 26 11.34 -20.76 -4.10
C GLN A 26 12.73 -20.98 -4.73
N LYS A 27 13.04 -20.23 -5.79
CA LYS A 27 14.29 -20.38 -6.54
C LYS A 27 15.51 -19.90 -5.77
N LYS A 28 15.42 -18.74 -5.10
CA LYS A 28 16.56 -18.08 -4.43
C LYS A 28 16.69 -18.45 -2.96
N LEU A 29 15.58 -18.73 -2.28
CA LEU A 29 15.55 -18.93 -0.83
C LEU A 29 15.05 -20.33 -0.42
N GLY A 30 14.55 -21.13 -1.36
CA GLY A 30 13.96 -22.44 -1.05
C GLY A 30 12.63 -22.37 -0.30
N ILE A 31 11.96 -21.20 -0.31
CA ILE A 31 10.73 -20.98 0.44
C ILE A 31 9.50 -21.14 -0.46
N LYS A 32 8.53 -21.95 -0.02
CA LYS A 32 7.32 -22.23 -0.80
C LYS A 32 6.16 -21.36 -0.31
N ALA A 33 5.66 -20.47 -1.18
CA ALA A 33 4.45 -19.70 -0.94
C ALA A 33 3.21 -20.43 -1.51
N VAL A 34 2.15 -20.54 -0.71
CA VAL A 34 0.84 -21.05 -1.14
C VAL A 34 -0.12 -19.88 -1.29
N LEU A 35 -0.54 -19.60 -2.52
CA LEU A 35 -1.44 -18.49 -2.80
C LEU A 35 -2.86 -18.81 -2.32
N LYS A 36 -3.47 -17.87 -1.58
CA LYS A 36 -4.87 -17.89 -1.18
C LYS A 36 -5.57 -16.66 -1.72
N GLY A 37 -6.42 -16.84 -2.73
CA GLY A 37 -7.22 -15.77 -3.31
C GLY A 37 -8.57 -15.66 -2.62
N TYR A 38 -8.93 -14.46 -2.19
CA TYR A 38 -10.23 -14.17 -1.55
C TYR A 38 -11.02 -13.12 -2.32
N GLU A 39 -12.35 -13.23 -2.26
CA GLU A 39 -13.26 -12.15 -2.67
C GLU A 39 -13.02 -10.92 -1.78
N ARG A 40 -13.37 -9.72 -2.26
CA ARG A 40 -13.04 -8.44 -1.63
C ARG A 40 -13.43 -8.39 -0.15
N GLN A 41 -14.65 -8.77 0.21
CA GLN A 41 -15.13 -8.66 1.58
C GLN A 41 -14.33 -9.59 2.49
N HIS A 42 -14.17 -10.85 2.10
CA HIS A 42 -13.43 -11.83 2.88
C HIS A 42 -11.95 -11.44 3.00
N TYR A 43 -11.33 -10.95 1.92
CA TYR A 43 -9.95 -10.43 1.94
C TYR A 43 -9.75 -9.34 3.00
N TYR A 44 -10.62 -8.31 3.03
CA TYR A 44 -10.48 -7.25 4.03
C TYR A 44 -10.81 -7.72 5.45
N GLN A 45 -11.72 -8.69 5.62
CA GLN A 45 -11.94 -9.33 6.91
C GLN A 45 -10.69 -10.07 7.40
N THR A 46 -10.04 -10.88 6.55
CA THR A 46 -8.76 -11.53 6.84
C THR A 46 -7.70 -10.51 7.25
N LEU A 47 -7.58 -9.39 6.51
CA LEU A 47 -6.64 -8.33 6.84
C LEU A 47 -6.96 -7.63 8.17
N ASN A 48 -8.24 -7.42 8.49
CA ASN A 48 -8.68 -6.78 9.73
C ASN A 48 -8.40 -7.68 10.93
N ASN A 49 -8.68 -8.97 10.79
CA ASN A 49 -8.50 -9.97 11.84
C ASN A 49 -7.05 -10.40 12.01
N LYS A 50 -6.13 -9.93 11.16
CA LYS A 50 -4.71 -10.29 11.19
C LYS A 50 -4.46 -11.78 10.95
N ASP A 51 -5.38 -12.43 10.24
CA ASP A 51 -5.36 -13.87 9.99
C ASP A 51 -4.60 -14.19 8.69
N TYR A 52 -3.32 -13.81 8.64
CA TYR A 52 -2.45 -14.06 7.49
C TYR A 52 -0.98 -14.07 7.92
N GLN A 53 -0.17 -14.79 7.15
CA GLN A 53 1.29 -14.76 7.30
C GLN A 53 1.90 -13.66 6.43
N ILE A 54 1.54 -13.63 5.15
CA ILE A 54 1.88 -12.55 4.21
C ILE A 54 0.63 -12.22 3.40
N ALA A 55 0.40 -10.94 3.15
CA ALA A 55 -0.65 -10.47 2.26
C ALA A 55 -0.10 -9.44 1.26
N VAL A 56 -0.53 -9.52 0.01
CA VAL A 56 -0.30 -8.44 -0.96
C VAL A 56 -1.31 -7.34 -0.68
N VAL A 57 -0.85 -6.19 -0.22
CA VAL A 57 -1.68 -5.04 0.15
C VAL A 57 -1.35 -3.86 -0.76
N GLN A 58 -2.39 -3.10 -1.12
CA GLN A 58 -2.25 -1.82 -1.80
C GLN A 58 -2.71 -0.70 -0.87
N TRP A 59 -1.97 0.40 -0.85
CA TRP A 59 -2.38 1.62 -0.18
C TRP A 59 -2.45 2.78 -1.17
N ILE A 60 -3.55 3.52 -1.13
CA ILE A 60 -3.72 4.80 -1.83
C ILE A 60 -4.13 5.79 -0.74
N GLY A 61 -3.24 6.73 -0.43
CA GLY A 61 -3.48 7.73 0.61
C GLY A 61 -4.76 8.53 0.32
N PRO A 62 -5.45 9.05 1.35
CA PRO A 62 -6.65 9.86 1.14
C PRO A 62 -6.36 11.29 0.65
N TYR A 63 -5.13 11.78 0.83
CA TYR A 63 -4.65 13.13 0.47
C TYR A 63 -3.17 13.10 0.02
N LYS A 64 -2.71 14.19 -0.59
CA LYS A 64 -1.37 14.31 -1.21
C LYS A 64 -0.31 14.79 -0.22
N ASP A 65 0.03 13.94 0.75
CA ASP A 65 1.04 14.25 1.77
C ASP A 65 1.76 12.95 2.21
N PRO A 66 3.07 12.98 2.51
CA PRO A 66 3.80 11.79 2.97
C PRO A 66 3.19 11.12 4.20
N ALA A 67 2.58 11.90 5.11
CA ALA A 67 1.91 11.37 6.29
C ALA A 67 0.79 10.39 5.93
N ALA A 68 0.15 10.56 4.78
CA ALA A 68 -0.88 9.63 4.30
C ALA A 68 -0.33 8.22 4.08
N LEU A 69 0.93 8.09 3.65
CA LEU A 69 1.60 6.81 3.48
C LEU A 69 2.24 6.35 4.79
N LEU A 70 3.02 7.20 5.44
CA LEU A 70 3.76 6.84 6.65
C LEU A 70 2.84 6.42 7.81
N SER A 71 1.65 7.04 7.93
CA SER A 71 0.68 6.70 8.99
C SER A 71 0.17 5.26 8.95
N VAL A 72 0.32 4.53 7.85
CA VAL A 72 -0.11 3.12 7.79
C VAL A 72 0.71 2.22 8.69
N PHE A 73 1.93 2.61 9.05
CA PHE A 73 2.82 1.82 9.90
C PHE A 73 2.76 2.24 11.38
N HIS A 74 2.00 3.28 11.73
CA HIS A 74 1.85 3.70 13.12
C HIS A 74 1.26 2.55 13.96
N SER A 75 1.76 2.30 15.16
CA SER A 75 1.41 1.10 15.95
C SER A 75 -0.10 0.96 16.19
N GLN A 76 -0.76 2.08 16.48
CA GLN A 76 -2.21 2.16 16.74
C GLN A 76 -3.09 2.38 15.49
N ALA A 77 -2.51 2.42 14.28
CA ALA A 77 -3.31 2.65 13.09
C ALA A 77 -4.15 1.41 12.73
N VAL A 78 -5.46 1.60 12.52
CA VAL A 78 -6.34 0.54 12.00
C VAL A 78 -5.86 0.02 10.63
N SER A 79 -5.24 0.90 9.83
CA SER A 79 -4.61 0.56 8.55
C SER A 79 -3.30 -0.22 8.68
N ASN A 80 -2.75 -0.40 9.89
CA ASN A 80 -1.51 -1.13 10.11
C ASN A 80 -1.68 -2.62 9.85
N ARG A 81 -1.39 -3.04 8.62
CA ARG A 81 -1.42 -4.44 8.18
C ARG A 81 -0.09 -5.16 8.42
N SER A 82 0.99 -4.47 8.75
CA SER A 82 2.25 -5.14 9.07
C SER A 82 2.32 -5.61 10.51
N LEU A 83 1.42 -5.12 11.39
CA LEU A 83 1.54 -5.24 12.84
C LEU A 83 2.82 -4.60 13.38
N TYR A 84 3.39 -3.67 12.63
CA TYR A 84 4.61 -2.98 13.03
C TYR A 84 4.34 -2.14 14.28
N ASN A 85 5.25 -2.21 15.24
CA ASN A 85 5.14 -1.51 16.50
C ASN A 85 6.52 -1.00 16.90
N SER A 86 6.74 0.30 16.72
CA SER A 86 7.99 0.99 17.06
C SER A 86 7.64 2.32 17.70
N GLU A 87 8.04 2.47 18.96
CA GLU A 87 7.82 3.72 19.69
C GLU A 87 8.57 4.88 19.04
N GLU A 88 9.80 4.65 18.59
CA GLU A 88 10.62 5.63 17.87
C GLU A 88 9.92 6.10 16.60
N TYR A 89 9.37 5.17 15.80
CA TYR A 89 8.64 5.52 14.59
C TYR A 89 7.39 6.35 14.90
N ASP A 90 6.60 5.95 15.90
CA ASP A 90 5.39 6.68 16.30
C ASP A 90 5.72 8.10 16.80
N GLN A 91 6.84 8.26 17.51
CA GLN A 91 7.35 9.57 17.96
C GLN A 91 7.75 10.46 16.78
N LEU A 92 8.48 9.94 15.79
CA LEU A 92 8.84 10.66 14.57
C LEU A 92 7.59 11.13 13.81
N LEU A 93 6.58 10.27 13.67
CA LEU A 93 5.32 10.66 13.04
C LEU A 93 4.57 11.74 13.82
N THR A 94 4.60 11.68 15.15
CA THR A 94 4.00 12.70 16.02
C THR A 94 4.72 14.04 15.89
N LEU A 95 6.06 14.03 15.92
CA LEU A 95 6.89 15.22 15.74
C LEU A 95 6.63 15.87 14.37
N GLY A 96 6.66 15.09 13.29
CA GLY A 96 6.43 15.60 11.94
C GLY A 96 5.03 16.18 11.72
N ARG A 97 4.02 15.77 12.50
CA ARG A 97 2.68 16.39 12.49
C ARG A 97 2.66 17.78 13.15
N GLY A 98 3.61 18.07 14.04
CA GLY A 98 3.74 19.37 14.71
C GLY A 98 4.28 20.47 13.81
N PHE A 99 4.98 20.12 12.72
CA PHE A 99 5.55 21.09 11.79
C PHE A 99 4.56 21.50 10.68
N PRO A 100 4.59 22.77 10.22
CA PRO A 100 3.65 23.26 9.23
C PRO A 100 4.01 22.86 7.80
N GLY A 101 3.00 22.51 7.00
CA GLY A 101 3.09 22.41 5.55
C GLY A 101 4.19 21.46 5.06
N LYS A 102 5.14 22.00 4.29
CA LYS A 102 6.30 21.28 3.74
C LYS A 102 7.61 21.87 4.25
N SER A 103 7.66 22.26 5.53
CA SER A 103 8.88 22.79 6.13
C SER A 103 10.04 21.78 6.01
N ALA A 104 11.27 22.28 5.98
CA ALA A 104 12.45 21.43 5.86
C ALA A 104 12.57 20.46 7.04
N GLU A 105 12.22 20.92 8.25
CA GLU A 105 12.20 20.12 9.47
C GLU A 105 11.20 18.97 9.36
N ARG A 106 10.01 19.23 8.83
CA ARG A 106 9.00 18.19 8.61
C ARG A 106 9.49 17.12 7.65
N MET A 107 10.09 17.53 6.55
CA MET A 107 10.60 16.60 5.54
C MET A 107 11.78 15.78 6.08
N ALA A 108 12.66 16.37 6.90
CA ALA A 108 13.75 15.66 7.56
C ALA A 108 13.23 14.57 8.49
N VAL A 109 12.29 14.91 9.40
CA VAL A 109 11.71 13.93 10.33
C VAL A 109 10.96 12.81 9.62
N TYR A 110 10.27 13.10 8.52
CA TYR A 110 9.63 12.05 7.72
C TYR A 110 10.61 11.19 6.94
N THR A 111 11.77 11.73 6.55
CA THR A 111 12.85 10.95 5.94
C THR A 111 13.42 9.99 6.96
N GLU A 112 13.67 10.45 8.20
CA GLU A 112 14.13 9.59 9.31
C GLU A 112 13.12 8.47 9.60
N ALA A 113 11.81 8.78 9.61
CA ALA A 113 10.77 7.78 9.78
C ALA A 113 10.79 6.74 8.65
N GLU A 114 10.96 7.18 7.39
CA GLU A 114 11.06 6.28 6.23
C GLU A 114 12.30 5.40 6.29
N GLU A 115 13.45 5.94 6.68
CA GLU A 115 14.69 5.18 6.87
C GLU A 115 14.53 4.10 7.94
N LEU A 116 13.84 4.40 9.04
CA LEU A 116 13.57 3.44 10.11
C LEU A 116 12.73 2.26 9.61
N ILE A 117 11.63 2.51 8.89
CA ILE A 117 10.83 1.39 8.33
C ILE A 117 11.56 0.67 7.21
N MET A 118 12.46 1.32 6.47
CA MET A 118 13.30 0.64 5.48
C MET A 118 14.33 -0.29 6.12
N LYS A 119 14.81 0.05 7.32
CA LYS A 119 15.69 -0.80 8.13
C LYS A 119 14.94 -1.96 8.78
N ASP A 120 13.75 -1.70 9.32
CA ASP A 120 12.96 -2.70 10.04
C ASP A 120 12.16 -3.63 9.11
N VAL A 121 11.96 -3.21 7.86
CA VAL A 121 11.27 -3.94 6.79
C VAL A 121 9.89 -4.49 7.23
N PRO A 122 8.96 -3.64 7.74
CA PRO A 122 7.63 -4.08 8.13
C PRO A 122 6.76 -4.49 6.93
N ALA A 123 7.17 -4.12 5.71
CA ALA A 123 6.57 -4.54 4.47
C ALA A 123 7.64 -4.64 3.38
N ILE A 124 7.31 -5.33 2.28
CA ILE A 124 8.16 -5.44 1.10
C ILE A 124 7.54 -4.56 0.00
N PRO A 125 8.10 -3.37 -0.29
CA PRO A 125 7.60 -2.53 -1.38
C PRO A 125 7.77 -3.22 -2.73
N LEU A 126 6.71 -3.21 -3.56
CA LEU A 126 6.74 -3.84 -4.89
C LEU A 126 6.76 -2.82 -6.03
N MET A 127 5.88 -1.81 -5.98
CA MET A 127 5.76 -0.80 -7.04
C MET A 127 4.94 0.42 -6.60
N HIS A 128 5.15 1.53 -7.30
CA HIS A 128 4.23 2.66 -7.29
C HIS A 128 3.18 2.50 -8.41
N HIS A 129 1.90 2.60 -8.05
CA HIS A 129 0.81 2.41 -9.01
C HIS A 129 0.68 3.58 -9.99
N GLN A 130 0.37 3.24 -11.23
CA GLN A 130 -0.05 4.19 -12.26
C GLN A 130 -1.54 4.04 -12.57
N ASN A 131 -2.20 5.16 -12.87
CA ASN A 131 -3.61 5.17 -13.28
C ASN A 131 -3.74 4.94 -14.80
N VAL A 132 -3.64 3.69 -15.24
CA VAL A 132 -3.81 3.33 -16.66
C VAL A 132 -5.28 3.03 -16.95
N ARG A 133 -5.89 3.71 -17.92
CA ARG A 133 -7.31 3.57 -18.29
C ARG A 133 -7.51 3.66 -19.79
N LEU A 134 -8.45 2.87 -20.31
CA LEU A 134 -8.99 3.05 -21.66
C LEU A 134 -10.20 3.99 -21.56
N VAL A 135 -10.16 5.09 -22.32
CA VAL A 135 -11.23 6.09 -22.35
C VAL A 135 -11.70 6.26 -23.78
N SER A 136 -13.01 6.12 -24.00
CA SER A 136 -13.59 6.32 -25.34
C SER A 136 -13.42 7.78 -25.77
N PRO A 137 -13.10 8.05 -27.06
CA PRO A 137 -13.05 9.42 -27.59
C PRO A 137 -14.36 10.22 -27.42
N LYS A 138 -15.49 9.53 -27.20
CA LYS A 138 -16.81 10.13 -26.94
C LYS A 138 -16.95 10.72 -25.54
N VAL A 139 -16.09 10.34 -24.59
CA VAL A 139 -16.14 10.85 -23.22
C VAL A 139 -15.42 12.20 -23.16
N LYS A 140 -16.14 13.26 -22.81
CA LYS A 140 -15.56 14.59 -22.57
C LYS A 140 -15.37 14.83 -21.07
N GLY A 141 -14.46 15.74 -20.73
CA GLY A 141 -14.17 16.16 -19.35
C GLY A 141 -13.25 15.23 -18.56
N TYR A 142 -12.79 14.12 -19.14
CA TYR A 142 -11.73 13.31 -18.56
C TYR A 142 -10.36 13.95 -18.84
N THR A 143 -9.68 14.45 -17.80
CA THR A 143 -8.35 15.07 -17.94
C THR A 143 -7.19 14.09 -17.76
N GLY A 144 -7.39 13.01 -17.00
CA GLY A 144 -6.30 12.09 -16.63
C GLY A 144 -5.28 12.64 -15.63
N GLU A 145 -5.36 13.92 -15.26
CA GLU A 145 -4.37 14.62 -14.43
C GLU A 145 -4.54 14.40 -12.92
N ASN A 146 -5.67 13.83 -12.50
CA ASN A 146 -5.91 13.59 -11.08
C ASN A 146 -5.01 12.46 -10.58
N LEU A 147 -3.92 12.83 -9.89
CA LEU A 147 -2.97 11.90 -9.26
C LEU A 147 -3.64 10.85 -8.36
N MET A 148 -4.79 11.17 -7.74
CA MET A 148 -5.53 10.24 -6.88
C MET A 148 -6.39 9.24 -7.68
N GLY A 149 -6.43 9.35 -9.01
CA GLY A 149 -7.24 8.53 -9.90
C GLY A 149 -8.76 8.74 -9.75
N ARG A 150 -9.19 9.78 -9.03
CA ARG A 150 -10.62 10.07 -8.82
C ARG A 150 -11.20 10.78 -10.05
N VAL A 151 -12.29 10.23 -10.57
CA VAL A 151 -13.03 10.78 -11.69
C VAL A 151 -14.47 10.93 -11.24
N TYR A 152 -14.97 12.17 -11.21
CA TYR A 152 -16.35 12.43 -10.80
C TYR A 152 -17.25 12.52 -12.03
N SER A 153 -18.33 11.75 -12.04
CA SER A 153 -19.29 11.70 -13.16
C SER A 153 -19.89 13.06 -13.51
N ARG A 154 -20.08 13.95 -12.52
CA ARG A 154 -20.56 15.33 -12.74
C ARG A 154 -19.65 16.19 -13.63
N HIS A 155 -18.41 15.77 -13.84
CA HIS A 155 -17.45 16.45 -14.73
C HIS A 155 -17.31 15.74 -16.08
N LEU A 156 -18.09 14.68 -16.31
CA LEU A 156 -18.07 13.92 -17.55
C LEU A 156 -19.34 14.15 -18.35
N SER A 157 -19.22 14.14 -19.67
CA SER A 157 -20.35 14.07 -20.59
C SER A 157 -20.02 13.14 -21.75
N LEU A 158 -21.06 12.74 -22.48
CA LEU A 158 -20.94 12.03 -23.74
C LEU A 158 -21.25 13.01 -24.88
N GLU A 159 -20.50 12.86 -25.96
CA GLU A 159 -20.89 13.38 -27.28
C GLU A 159 -21.90 12.44 -27.95
#